data_AF-A0A5K0V8A8-F1
#
_entry.id   AF-A0A5K0V8A8-F1
#
_cell.length_a   1.000
_cell.length_b   1.000
_cell.length_c   1.000
_cell.angle_alpha   90.00
_cell.angle_beta   90.00
_cell.angle_gamma   90.00
#
_symmetry.space_group_name_H-M   'P 1'
#
loop_
_entity.id
_entity.type
_entity.pdbx_description
1 polymer ?
#
loop_
_entity_poly.entity_id
_entity_poly.type
_entity_poly.pdbx_seq_one_letter_code
_entity_poly.pdbx_strand_id
1 'polypeptide(L)' 'VALGEIKKDKPSENVPIYVKVDDKKLAIGTLSTEKCTQVSLDLIFEKEFELSHGWKNGSVYFCGYKSIPEDEEDDDS' A
#
# COMPACT_ATOMS: atom_id res chain seq x y z
N VAL A 1 3.45 -2.97 3.74
CA VAL A 1 2.98 -1.56 3.84
C VAL A 1 3.36 -1.02 5.20
N ALA A 2 3.94 0.18 5.28
CA ALA A 2 4.42 0.74 6.54
C ALA A 2 4.15 2.25 6.63
N LEU A 3 3.97 2.74 7.86
CA LEU A 3 3.95 4.17 8.15
C LEU A 3 5.36 4.75 7.99
N GLY A 4 5.44 5.98 7.47
CA GLY A 4 6.63 6.81 7.51
C GLY A 4 6.94 7.32 8.91
N GLU A 5 7.77 8.37 8.99
CA GLU A 5 8.14 8.97 10.27
C GLU A 5 6.91 9.42 11.07
N ILE A 6 6.81 8.93 12.32
CA ILE A 6 5.73 9.26 13.25
C ILE A 6 6.26 10.31 14.22
N LYS A 7 5.66 11.50 14.20
CA LYS A 7 5.99 12.55 15.15
C LYS A 7 5.34 12.26 16.51
N LYS A 8 6.16 12.26 17.58
CA LYS A 8 5.74 11.86 18.95
C LYS A 8 4.77 12.83 19.63
N ASP A 9 4.59 14.03 19.07
CA ASP A 9 3.68 15.07 19.56
C ASP A 9 2.26 14.94 19.01
N LYS A 10 2.02 14.00 18.08
CA LYS A 10 0.70 13.76 17.49
C LYS A 10 -0.04 12.65 18.25
N PRO A 11 -1.39 12.76 18.36
CA PRO A 11 -2.19 11.70 18.95
C PRO A 11 -2.07 10.40 18.14
N SER A 12 -2.36 9.27 18.81
CA SER A 12 -2.46 7.96 18.15
C SER A 12 -3.51 8.02 17.04
N GLU A 13 -3.12 7.65 15.82
CA GLU A 13 -3.96 7.69 14.63
C GLU A 13 -4.09 6.28 14.04
N ASN A 14 -5.30 5.94 13.63
CA ASN A 14 -5.55 4.75 12.80
C ASN A 14 -5.60 5.18 11.33
N VAL A 15 -4.76 4.56 10.52
CA VAL A 15 -4.55 4.88 9.12
C VAL A 15 -5.12 3.75 8.27
N PRO A 16 -6.36 3.89 7.76
CA PRO A 16 -6.91 2.92 6.83
C PRO A 16 -6.17 2.99 5.49
N ILE A 17 -5.89 1.82 4.94
CA ILE A 17 -5.25 1.63 3.64
C ILE A 17 -6.30 1.09 2.67
N TYR A 18 -6.34 1.64 1.47
CA TYR A 18 -7.32 1.30 0.46
C TYR A 18 -6.65 0.88 -0.84
N VAL A 19 -7.34 0.00 -1.56
CA VAL A 19 -7.13 -0.22 -2.98
C VAL A 19 -8.39 0.16 -3.75
N LYS A 20 -8.23 0.75 -4.93
CA LYS A 20 -9.31 0.98 -5.88
C LYS A 20 -9.05 0.16 -7.14
N VAL A 21 -10.03 -0.64 -7.53
CA VAL A 21 -9.99 -1.48 -8.75
C VAL A 21 -11.36 -1.44 -9.41
N ASP A 22 -11.42 -1.14 -10.72
CA ASP A 22 -12.68 -0.94 -11.48
C ASP A 22 -13.68 -0.03 -10.75
N ASP A 23 -13.22 1.13 -10.29
CA ASP A 23 -14.00 2.10 -9.51
C ASP A 23 -14.52 1.65 -8.14
N LYS A 24 -14.21 0.43 -7.71
CA LYS A 24 -14.55 -0.08 -6.38
C LYS A 24 -13.40 0.16 -5.41
N LYS A 25 -13.64 0.96 -4.37
CA LYS A 25 -12.68 1.23 -3.29
C LYS A 25 -12.89 0.25 -2.14
N LEU A 26 -11.85 -0.49 -1.78
CA LEU A 26 -11.85 -1.51 -0.73
C LEU A 26 -10.79 -1.18 0.32
N ALA A 27 -11.11 -1.36 1.60
CA ALA A 27 -10.11 -1.29 2.67
C ALA A 27 -9.34 -2.61 2.74
N ILE A 28 -8.00 -2.54 2.66
CA ILE A 28 -7.11 -3.72 2.65
C ILE A 28 -6.31 -3.87 3.96
N GLY A 29 -6.43 -2.89 4.85
CA GLY A 29 -5.76 -2.92 6.15
C GLY A 29 -5.94 -1.61 6.91
N THR A 30 -5.53 -1.62 8.17
CA THR A 30 -5.42 -0.42 9.00
C THR A 30 -4.12 -0.48 9.77
N LEU A 31 -3.31 0.56 9.63
CA LEU A 31 -2.11 0.77 10.44
C LEU A 31 -2.45 1.65 11.64
N SER A 32 -1.61 1.59 12.67
CA SER A 32 -1.71 2.43 13.86
C SER A 32 -0.33 3.03 14.15
N THR A 33 -0.29 4.34 14.41
CA THR A 33 0.96 5.03 14.79
C THR A 33 1.53 4.57 16.14
N GLU A 34 0.78 3.78 16.91
CA GLU A 34 1.16 3.30 18.23
C GLU A 34 1.27 1.77 18.30
N LYS A 35 0.32 1.04 17.71
CA LYS A 35 0.17 -0.41 17.94
C LYS A 35 0.66 -1.27 16.79
N CYS A 36 0.58 -0.77 15.56
CA CYS A 36 0.83 -1.57 14.35
C CYS A 36 1.28 -0.65 13.22
N THR A 37 2.57 -0.32 13.21
CA THR A 37 3.13 0.65 12.27
C THR A 37 3.35 0.07 10.87
N GLN A 38 3.32 -1.26 10.71
CA GLN A 38 3.47 -1.94 9.43
C GLN A 38 2.66 -3.23 9.38
N VAL A 39 2.29 -3.63 8.17
CA VAL A 39 1.61 -4.90 7.88
C VAL A 39 2.15 -5.47 6.58
N SER A 40 2.35 -6.79 6.55
CA SER A 40 2.60 -7.55 5.33
C SER A 40 1.26 -7.96 4.72
N LEU A 41 1.07 -7.67 3.44
CA LEU A 41 -0.12 -8.04 2.69
C LEU A 41 0.30 -8.99 1.58
N ASP A 42 -0.47 -10.06 1.39
CA ASP A 42 -0.32 -10.99 0.28
C ASP A 42 -1.42 -10.70 -0.73
N LEU A 43 -1.16 -9.73 -1.61
CA LEU A 43 -2.11 -9.23 -2.60
C LEU A 43 -1.48 -9.24 -3.98
N ILE A 44 -2.21 -9.81 -4.94
CA ILE A 44 -1.83 -9.87 -6.35
C ILE A 44 -2.90 -9.13 -7.14
N PHE A 45 -2.46 -8.28 -8.07
CA PHE A 45 -3.34 -7.50 -8.92
C PHE A 45 -3.00 -7.77 -10.39
N GLU A 46 -3.97 -8.31 -11.14
CA GLU A 46 -3.83 -8.64 -12.57
C GLU A 46 -4.30 -7.52 -13.51
N LYS A 47 -4.77 -6.42 -12.93
CA LYS A 47 -5.35 -5.26 -13.63
C LYS A 47 -4.89 -3.98 -12.99
N GLU A 48 -5.13 -2.85 -13.64
CA GLU A 48 -4.82 -1.54 -13.08
C GLU A 48 -5.51 -1.33 -11.73
N PHE A 49 -4.76 -0.79 -10.79
CA PHE A 49 -5.21 -0.51 -9.43
C PHE A 49 -4.58 0.77 -8.92
N GLU A 50 -5.26 1.41 -7.97
CA GLU A 50 -4.75 2.58 -7.25
C GLU A 50 -4.66 2.26 -5.76
N LEU A 51 -3.51 2.54 -5.16
CA LEU A 51 -3.32 2.48 -3.71
C LEU A 51 -3.50 3.87 -3.10
N SER A 52 -4.24 3.95 -2.00
CA SER A 52 -4.39 5.20 -1.25
C SER A 52 -4.45 4.96 0.26
N HIS A 53 -4.21 5.99 1.06
CA HIS A 53 -4.27 5.93 2.52
C HIS A 53 -5.05 7.10 3.12
N GLY A 54 -5.57 6.91 4.33
CA GLY A 54 -6.33 7.93 5.07
C GLY A 54 -5.49 8.91 5.89
N TRP A 55 -4.16 8.73 5.97
CA TRP A 55 -3.33 9.56 6.85
C TRP A 55 -3.16 10.99 6.33
N LYS A 56 -3.45 11.98 7.19
CA LYS A 56 -3.32 13.41 6.86
C LYS A 56 -1.99 14.02 7.31
N ASN A 57 -1.32 13.40 8.29
CA ASN A 57 -0.18 13.98 9.01
C ASN A 57 1.15 13.28 8.74
N GLY A 58 1.21 12.42 7.72
CA GLY A 58 2.39 11.64 7.40
C GLY A 58 2.25 10.88 6.08
N SER A 59 3.21 10.00 5.84
CA SER A 59 3.33 9.24 4.60
C SER A 59 3.15 7.75 4.85
N VAL A 60 2.65 7.02 3.85
CA VAL A 60 2.64 5.55 3.87
C VAL A 60 3.51 5.02 2.73
N TYR A 61 4.33 4.02 3.02
CA TYR A 61 5.20 3.37 2.05
C TYR A 61 4.67 1.98 1.71
N PHE A 62 4.61 1.71 0.41
CA PHE A 62 4.24 0.43 -0.16
C PHE A 62 5.50 -0.22 -0.76
N CYS A 63 5.62 -1.53 -0.58
CA CYS A 63 6.71 -2.33 -1.11
C CYS A 63 6.10 -3.61 -1.69
N GLY A 64 6.60 -4.02 -2.84
CA GLY A 64 6.15 -5.18 -3.61
C GLY A 64 6.98 -5.31 -4.88
N TYR A 65 6.63 -6.28 -5.71
CA TYR A 65 7.25 -6.48 -7.01
C TYR A 65 6.17 -6.49 -8.10
N LYS A 66 6.58 -6.13 -9.31
CA LYS A 66 5.77 -6.33 -10.52
C LYS A 66 6.35 -7.55 -11.24
N SER A 67 5.54 -8.58 -11.45
CA SER A 67 5.90 -9.65 -12.38
C SER A 67 5.72 -9.15 -13.81
N ILE A 68 6.73 -9.33 -14.64
CA ILE A 68 6.63 -9.13 -16.10
C ILE A 68 6.18 -10.49 -16.66
N PRO A 69 5.13 -10.55 -17.51
CA PRO A 69 4.77 -11.78 -18.19
C PRO A 69 5.93 -12.27 -19.07
N GLU A 70 6.17 -13.58 -19.12
CA GLU A 70 7.31 -14.22 -19.84
C GLU A 70 7.33 -13.90 -21.35
N ASP A 71 6.23 -13.40 -21.91
CA ASP A 71 6.08 -13.08 -23.34
C ASP A 71 6.68 -11.72 -23.75
N GLU A 72 7.24 -10.93 -22.82
CA GLU A 72 7.98 -9.67 -23.10
C GLU A 72 9.51 -9.84 -22.95
N GLU A 73 10.03 -11.07 -23.06
CA GLU A 73 11.45 -11.27 -23.37
C GLU A 73 11.67 -11.09 -24.89
N ASP A 74 11.76 -9.83 -25.33
CA ASP A 74 12.15 -9.48 -26.70
C ASP A 74 13.54 -10.06 -27.04
N ASP A 75 13.54 -11.12 -27.84
CA ASP A 75 14.21 -11.30 -29.14
C ASP A 75 15.32 -10.27 -29.52
N ASP A 76 16.32 -10.07 -28.67
CA ASP A 76 17.60 -9.39 -29.01
C ASP A 76 18.77 -10.41 -29.01
N SER A 77 18.63 -11.51 -29.77
CA SER A 77 19.76 -12.41 -30.13
C SER A 77 20.36 -12.08 -31.49
#